data_AF-A0A246AJR5-F1
#
_entry.id   AF-A0A246AJR5-F1
#
_cell.length_a   1.000
_cell.length_b   1.000
_cell.length_c   1.000
_cell.angle_alpha   90.00
_cell.angle_beta   90.00
_cell.angle_gamma   90.00
#
_symmetry.space_group_name_H-M   'P 1'
#
loop_
_entity.id
_entity.type
_entity.pdbx_description
1 polymer ?
#
loop_
_entity_poly.entity_id
_entity_poly.type
_entity_poly.pdbx_seq_one_letter_code
_entity_poly.pdbx_strand_id
1 'polypeptide(L)'
;MRRAATKKKGPKTSAQQTVVEHNTEFGKASAAGKFLRTALAEECAKLNDRYLYQRVSKLMLSLKSCDPAPIGQRTVTGGLATPEGRYLLAGFNFHQKQVNFSKLLQAVRIEGQLNLNFSSARKLPETIIELQLNFDTGKFRRHVHPFPENHERGTLMLKKQFRSKKGFTDLLLISGDGGLQGVAVTDNHPENG
;
A
#
# COMPACT_ATOMS: atom_id res chain seq x y z
N MET A 1 -19.42 41.81 36.30
CA MET A 1 -19.11 40.78 35.29
C MET A 1 -17.58 40.70 35.14
N ARG A 2 -16.89 39.70 35.72
CA ARG A 2 -15.42 39.57 35.60
C ARG A 2 -15.08 38.86 34.28
N ARG A 3 -14.41 39.54 33.35
CA ARG A 3 -13.83 38.89 32.15
C ARG A 3 -12.65 38.02 32.60
N ALA A 4 -12.71 36.72 32.32
CA ALA A 4 -11.59 35.82 32.54
C ALA A 4 -10.43 36.25 31.63
N ALA A 5 -9.23 36.42 32.21
CA ALA A 5 -8.03 36.72 31.45
C ALA A 5 -7.72 35.56 30.50
N THR A 6 -7.69 35.83 29.19
CA THR A 6 -7.24 34.86 28.19
C THR A 6 -5.76 34.58 28.43
N LYS A 7 -5.43 33.38 28.93
CA LYS A 7 -4.04 32.91 28.99
C LYS A 7 -3.46 32.92 27.57
N LYS A 8 -2.57 33.89 27.29
CA LYS A 8 -1.77 33.89 26.06
C LYS A 8 -0.90 32.62 26.10
N LYS A 9 -1.14 31.68 25.17
CA LYS A 9 -0.25 30.51 25.00
C LYS A 9 1.13 31.03 24.61
N GLY A 10 2.13 30.72 25.44
CA GLY A 10 3.53 31.02 25.12
C GLY A 10 4.02 30.25 23.88
N PRO A 11 5.24 30.54 23.40
CA PRO A 11 5.83 29.82 22.28
C PRO A 11 5.83 28.32 22.55
N LYS A 12 5.52 27.51 21.53
CA LYS A 12 5.56 26.04 21.67
C LYS A 12 6.99 25.60 21.96
N THR A 13 7.16 24.66 22.89
CA THR A 13 8.46 24.02 23.12
C THR A 13 8.82 23.11 21.93
N SER A 14 10.11 22.77 21.79
CA SER A 14 10.58 21.83 20.76
C SER A 14 9.84 20.49 20.81
N ALA A 15 9.67 19.94 22.02
CA ALA A 15 8.90 18.71 22.23
C ALA A 15 7.43 18.84 21.75
N GLN A 16 6.79 19.99 21.98
CA GLN A 16 5.42 20.24 21.49
C GLN A 16 5.35 20.35 19.97
N GLN A 17 6.40 20.83 19.30
CA GLN A 17 6.47 20.89 17.84
C GLN A 17 6.60 19.48 17.25
N THR A 18 7.49 18.64 17.80
CA THR A 18 7.67 17.25 17.37
C THR A 18 6.39 16.42 17.53
N VAL A 19 5.63 16.61 18.61
CA VAL A 19 4.33 15.95 18.79
C VAL A 19 3.33 16.35 17.69
N VAL A 20 3.31 17.62 17.28
CA VAL A 20 2.44 18.10 16.19
C VAL A 20 2.82 17.47 14.85
N GLU A 21 4.12 17.37 14.58
CA GLU A 21 4.64 16.71 13.38
C GLU A 21 4.24 15.23 13.32
N HIS A 22 4.42 14.49 14.42
CA HIS A 22 3.99 13.09 14.51
C HIS A 22 2.47 12.92 14.37
N ASN A 23 1.67 13.81 14.97
CA ASN A 23 0.22 13.78 14.82
C ASN A 23 -0.22 14.03 13.37
N THR A 24 0.48 14.92 12.67
CA THR A 24 0.23 15.20 11.25
C THR A 24 0.52 13.97 10.39
N GLU A 25 1.67 13.34 10.60
CA GLU A 25 2.06 12.10 9.95
C GLU A 25 1.07 10.95 10.22
N PHE A 26 0.66 10.79 11.49
CA PHE A 26 -0.33 9.78 11.89
C PHE A 26 -1.67 10.00 11.18
N GLY A 27 -2.12 11.26 11.07
CA GLY A 27 -3.34 11.63 10.35
C GLY A 27 -3.27 11.22 8.87
N LYS A 28 -2.15 11.53 8.20
CA LYS A 28 -1.91 11.14 6.80
C LYS A 28 -1.90 9.61 6.63
N ALA A 29 -1.18 8.88 7.48
CA ALA A 29 -1.13 7.43 7.43
C ALA A 29 -2.50 6.78 7.68
N SER A 30 -3.29 7.34 8.61
CA SER A 30 -4.66 6.87 8.88
C SER A 30 -5.58 7.09 7.68
N ALA A 31 -5.48 8.25 7.02
CA ALA A 31 -6.23 8.54 5.79
C ALA A 31 -5.83 7.61 4.65
N ALA A 32 -4.53 7.39 4.44
CA ALA A 32 -4.00 6.44 3.46
C ALA A 32 -4.58 5.02 3.64
N GLY A 33 -4.67 4.53 4.88
CA GLY A 33 -5.26 3.24 5.20
C GLY A 33 -6.76 3.17 4.97
N LYS A 34 -7.48 4.29 5.10
CA LYS A 34 -8.88 4.40 4.66
C LYS A 34 -8.97 4.30 3.14
N PHE A 35 -8.16 5.07 2.41
CA PHE A 35 -8.21 5.12 0.96
C PHE A 35 -7.88 3.77 0.30
N LEU A 36 -6.88 3.06 0.81
CA LEU A 36 -6.54 1.72 0.32
C LEU A 36 -7.72 0.74 0.48
N ARG A 37 -8.38 0.74 1.64
CA ARG A 37 -9.55 -0.13 1.88
C ARG A 37 -10.76 0.29 1.06
N THR A 38 -10.95 1.59 0.81
CA THR A 38 -12.00 2.06 -0.10
C THR A 38 -11.75 1.58 -1.52
N ALA A 39 -10.50 1.64 -2.00
CA ALA A 39 -10.13 1.16 -3.33
C ALA A 39 -10.28 -0.37 -3.49
N LEU A 40 -10.18 -1.12 -2.38
CA LEU A 40 -10.26 -2.58 -2.30
C LEU A 40 -11.51 -3.06 -1.54
N ALA A 41 -12.60 -2.29 -1.57
CA ALA A 41 -13.75 -2.55 -0.71
C ALA A 41 -14.38 -3.93 -0.98
N GLU A 42 -14.47 -4.34 -2.25
CA GLU A 42 -15.00 -5.63 -2.67
C GLU A 42 -14.18 -6.79 -2.11
N GLU A 43 -12.85 -6.71 -2.20
CA GLU A 43 -11.95 -7.75 -1.70
C GLU A 43 -11.98 -7.78 -0.18
N CYS A 44 -11.88 -6.61 0.47
CA CYS A 44 -11.90 -6.51 1.93
C CYS A 44 -13.18 -7.11 2.53
N ALA A 45 -14.33 -6.90 1.88
CA ALA A 45 -15.60 -7.46 2.33
C ALA A 45 -15.61 -9.00 2.30
N LYS A 46 -14.99 -9.61 1.28
CA LYS A 46 -14.89 -11.08 1.14
C LYS A 46 -13.99 -11.73 2.21
N LEU A 47 -13.03 -11.00 2.77
CA LEU A 47 -12.10 -11.56 3.76
C LEU A 47 -12.75 -11.83 5.13
N ASN A 48 -13.84 -11.14 5.46
CA ASN A 48 -14.53 -11.24 6.76
C ASN A 48 -13.59 -11.16 8.00
N ASP A 49 -12.51 -10.37 7.90
CA ASP A 49 -11.49 -10.22 8.94
C ASP A 49 -11.78 -8.98 9.81
N ARG A 50 -12.27 -9.20 11.03
CA ARG A 50 -12.60 -8.13 11.98
C ARG A 50 -11.41 -7.25 12.38
N TYR A 51 -10.18 -7.72 12.19
CA TYR A 51 -8.95 -6.99 12.53
C TYR A 51 -8.27 -6.35 11.32
N LEU A 52 -8.79 -6.56 10.10
CA LEU A 52 -8.21 -6.01 8.88
C LEU A 52 -7.98 -4.50 8.97
N TYR A 53 -8.95 -3.75 9.50
CA TYR A 53 -8.82 -2.31 9.67
C TYR A 53 -7.59 -1.94 10.52
N GLN A 54 -7.48 -2.54 11.71
CA GLN A 54 -6.38 -2.27 12.62
C GLN A 54 -5.03 -2.66 12.01
N ARG A 55 -4.96 -3.78 11.29
CA ARG A 55 -3.74 -4.26 10.64
C ARG A 55 -3.32 -3.37 9.48
N VAL A 56 -4.26 -2.90 8.65
CA VAL A 56 -3.98 -1.91 7.59
C VAL A 56 -3.50 -0.60 8.19
N SER A 57 -4.11 -0.11 9.27
CA SER A 57 -3.63 1.10 9.95
C SER A 57 -2.19 0.95 10.47
N LYS A 58 -1.86 -0.20 11.06
CA LYS A 58 -0.47 -0.51 11.48
C LYS A 58 0.48 -0.54 10.29
N LEU A 59 0.09 -1.18 9.18
CA LEU A 59 0.89 -1.21 7.95
C LEU A 59 1.19 0.21 7.46
N MET A 60 0.20 1.10 7.39
CA MET A 60 0.43 2.47 6.91
C MET A 60 1.41 3.25 7.80
N LEU A 61 1.36 3.06 9.12
CA LEU A 61 2.31 3.69 10.05
C LEU A 61 3.73 3.15 9.88
N SER A 62 3.86 1.83 9.67
CA SER A 62 5.15 1.22 9.37
C SER A 62 5.71 1.70 8.04
N LEU A 63 4.90 1.71 6.98
CA LEU A 63 5.28 2.23 5.66
C LEU A 63 5.73 3.68 5.75
N LYS A 64 4.95 4.55 6.40
CA LYS A 64 5.33 5.94 6.65
C LYS A 64 6.68 6.05 7.36
N SER A 65 6.99 5.13 8.27
CA SER A 65 8.25 5.17 9.03
C SER A 65 9.46 4.76 8.22
N CYS A 66 9.27 4.08 7.08
CA CYS A 66 10.33 3.81 6.10
C CYS A 66 10.69 5.03 5.25
N ASP A 67 9.86 6.08 5.22
CA ASP A 67 10.16 7.29 4.46
C ASP A 67 11.38 8.02 5.06
N PRO A 68 12.46 8.25 4.29
CA PRO A 68 13.67 8.91 4.78
C PRO A 68 13.50 10.41 5.04
N ALA A 69 12.34 11.00 4.68
CA ALA A 69 12.07 12.41 4.93
C ALA A 69 12.18 12.79 6.43
N PRO A 70 12.44 14.07 6.73
CA PRO A 70 12.39 14.58 8.09
C PRO A 70 11.05 14.33 8.77
N ILE A 71 11.06 14.26 10.10
CA ILE A 71 9.83 14.16 10.90
C ILE A 71 8.89 15.32 10.54
N GLY A 72 7.60 15.02 10.43
CA GLY A 72 6.54 15.92 9.96
C GLY A 72 6.28 15.85 8.45
N GLN A 73 7.23 15.35 7.67
CA GLN A 73 7.14 15.29 6.19
C GLN A 73 7.00 13.87 5.65
N ARG A 74 7.12 12.84 6.49
CA ARG A 74 7.04 11.44 6.06
C ARG A 74 5.64 11.07 5.55
N THR A 75 5.62 10.20 4.56
CA THR A 75 4.41 9.77 3.84
C THR A 75 4.44 8.27 3.57
N VAL A 76 3.26 7.68 3.38
CA VAL A 76 3.16 6.27 2.93
C VAL A 76 3.79 6.10 1.55
N THR A 77 3.59 7.07 0.65
CA THR A 77 4.15 7.06 -0.71
C THR A 77 5.67 7.06 -0.69
N GLY A 78 6.30 7.95 0.10
CA GLY A 78 7.76 7.99 0.24
C GLY A 78 8.31 6.72 0.87
N GLY A 79 7.59 6.16 1.85
CA GLY A 79 7.87 4.83 2.40
C GLY A 79 7.87 3.72 1.34
N LEU A 80 6.83 3.66 0.50
CA LEU A 80 6.72 2.67 -0.58
C LEU A 80 7.76 2.84 -1.69
N ALA A 81 8.41 4.02 -1.79
CA ALA A 81 9.54 4.23 -2.69
C ALA A 81 10.84 3.58 -2.18
N THR A 82 10.91 3.17 -0.91
CA THR A 82 12.07 2.47 -0.32
C THR A 82 11.99 0.94 -0.46
N PRO A 83 13.12 0.22 -0.53
CA PRO A 83 13.13 -1.24 -0.49
C PRO A 83 12.40 -1.81 0.73
N GLU A 84 12.61 -1.24 1.91
CA GLU A 84 12.03 -1.69 3.17
C GLU A 84 10.50 -1.54 3.16
N GLY A 85 10.00 -0.41 2.67
CA GLY A 85 8.56 -0.19 2.54
C GLY A 85 7.91 -1.12 1.52
N ARG A 86 8.58 -1.39 0.39
CA ARG A 86 8.09 -2.39 -0.58
C ARG A 86 8.02 -3.79 0.04
N TYR A 87 9.04 -4.17 0.80
CA TYR A 87 9.07 -5.46 1.50
C TYR A 87 7.94 -5.58 2.53
N LEU A 88 7.67 -4.53 3.31
CA LEU A 88 6.55 -4.50 4.25
C LEU A 88 5.20 -4.74 3.57
N LEU A 89 4.94 -4.10 2.42
CA LEU A 89 3.71 -4.31 1.67
C LEU A 89 3.66 -5.73 1.08
N ALA A 90 4.74 -6.19 0.46
CA ALA A 90 4.81 -7.54 -0.13
C ALA A 90 4.58 -8.65 0.91
N GLY A 91 5.07 -8.46 2.14
CA GLY A 91 4.87 -9.37 3.26
C GLY A 91 3.51 -9.26 3.96
N PHE A 92 2.72 -8.23 3.65
CA PHE A 92 1.44 -8.01 4.32
C PHE A 92 0.34 -8.91 3.73
N ASN A 93 -0.25 -9.75 4.58
CA ASN A 93 -1.44 -10.52 4.24
C ASN A 93 -2.70 -9.81 4.75
N PHE A 94 -3.60 -9.43 3.84
CA PHE A 94 -4.84 -8.76 4.19
C PHE A 94 -5.84 -9.67 4.93
N HIS A 95 -5.64 -10.99 4.94
CA HIS A 95 -6.46 -11.92 5.72
C HIS A 95 -5.62 -12.70 6.73
N GLN A 96 -5.95 -12.54 8.01
CA GLN A 96 -5.15 -13.13 9.09
C GLN A 96 -5.20 -14.67 9.10
N LYS A 97 -6.33 -15.26 8.70
CA LYS A 97 -6.56 -16.72 8.73
C LYS A 97 -6.12 -17.44 7.47
N GLN A 98 -5.32 -16.82 6.61
CA GLN A 98 -4.90 -17.49 5.39
C GLN A 98 -3.90 -18.60 5.64
N VAL A 99 -4.26 -19.79 5.19
CA VAL A 99 -3.37 -20.95 5.11
C VAL A 99 -3.30 -21.33 3.62
N ASN A 100 -2.10 -21.24 3.04
CA ASN A 100 -1.75 -21.60 1.65
C ASN A 100 -2.39 -20.76 0.51
N PHE A 101 -1.83 -19.59 0.21
CA PHE A 101 -2.15 -18.78 -0.98
C PHE A 101 -0.86 -18.35 -1.67
N SER A 102 -0.90 -18.20 -3.01
CA SER A 102 0.23 -17.68 -3.77
C SER A 102 0.69 -16.33 -3.23
N LYS A 103 2.01 -16.12 -3.20
CA LYS A 103 2.60 -14.82 -2.87
C LYS A 103 3.14 -14.18 -4.13
N LEU A 104 2.66 -12.98 -4.45
CA LEU A 104 3.29 -12.12 -5.43
C LEU A 104 4.55 -11.53 -4.78
N LEU A 105 5.72 -11.89 -5.30
CA LEU A 105 7.02 -11.44 -4.79
C LEU A 105 7.36 -10.06 -5.35
N GLN A 106 7.08 -9.85 -6.64
CA GLN A 106 7.41 -8.60 -7.33
C GLN A 106 6.46 -8.37 -8.51
N ALA A 107 6.26 -7.10 -8.84
CA ALA A 107 5.67 -6.66 -10.09
C ALA A 107 6.55 -5.57 -10.70
N VAL A 108 7.09 -5.83 -11.88
CA VAL A 108 8.00 -4.92 -12.58
C VAL A 108 7.35 -4.43 -13.85
N ARG A 109 7.43 -3.12 -14.11
CA ARG A 109 7.02 -2.54 -15.37
C ARG A 109 8.12 -2.65 -16.41
N ILE A 110 7.78 -3.23 -17.56
CA ILE A 110 8.66 -3.34 -18.73
C ILE A 110 7.83 -3.03 -19.97
N GLU A 111 8.20 -2.00 -20.73
CA GLU A 111 7.66 -1.74 -22.08
C GLU A 111 6.12 -1.78 -22.22
N GLY A 112 5.39 -1.21 -21.26
CA GLY A 112 3.92 -1.21 -21.28
C GLY A 112 3.26 -2.51 -20.81
N GLN A 113 4.06 -3.45 -20.30
CA GLN A 113 3.63 -4.66 -19.62
C GLN A 113 4.00 -4.62 -18.14
N LEU A 114 3.38 -5.52 -17.39
CA LEU A 114 3.72 -5.86 -16.02
C LEU A 114 4.24 -7.30 -16.02
N ASN A 115 5.45 -7.48 -15.52
CA ASN A 115 6.06 -8.79 -15.28
C ASN A 115 5.93 -9.11 -13.79
N LEU A 116 5.21 -10.19 -13.49
CA LEU A 116 4.87 -10.62 -12.15
C LEU A 116 5.72 -11.84 -11.81
N ASN A 117 6.28 -11.86 -10.61
CA ASN A 117 6.98 -13.01 -10.06
C ASN A 117 6.22 -13.54 -8.85
N PHE A 118 5.93 -14.83 -8.84
CA PHE A 118 5.24 -15.52 -7.76
C PHE A 118 6.16 -16.53 -7.08
N SER A 119 5.98 -16.69 -5.77
CA SER A 119 6.47 -17.90 -5.10
C SER A 119 5.80 -19.13 -5.71
N SER A 120 6.48 -20.28 -5.70
CA SER A 120 5.89 -21.56 -6.13
C SER A 120 4.48 -21.74 -5.52
N ALA A 121 3.49 -21.77 -6.41
CA ALA A 121 2.08 -21.66 -6.02
C ALA A 121 1.57 -22.95 -5.38
N ARG A 122 0.80 -22.82 -4.28
CA ARG A 122 0.03 -23.93 -3.68
C ARG A 122 -1.49 -23.77 -3.89
N LYS A 123 -1.99 -22.53 -3.93
CA LYS A 123 -3.36 -22.17 -4.34
C LYS A 123 -3.28 -20.91 -5.20
N LEU A 124 -3.75 -21.01 -6.45
CA LEU A 124 -3.66 -19.91 -7.41
C LEU A 124 -4.63 -18.77 -7.05
N PRO A 125 -4.27 -17.51 -7.35
CA PRO A 125 -5.23 -16.42 -7.35
C PRO A 125 -6.32 -16.63 -8.40
N GLU A 126 -7.46 -16.00 -8.20
CA GLU A 126 -8.55 -15.95 -9.20
C GLU A 126 -8.44 -14.68 -10.05
N THR A 127 -7.92 -13.60 -9.47
CA THR A 127 -7.83 -12.30 -10.12
C THR A 127 -6.55 -11.57 -9.76
N ILE A 128 -6.16 -10.66 -10.64
CA ILE A 128 -5.05 -9.72 -10.47
C ILE A 128 -5.61 -8.32 -10.61
N ILE A 129 -5.32 -7.45 -9.65
CA ILE A 129 -5.88 -6.11 -9.54
C ILE A 129 -4.75 -5.11 -9.78
N GLU A 130 -4.76 -4.42 -10.92
CA GLU A 130 -3.94 -3.25 -11.18
C GLU A 130 -4.60 -2.05 -10.49
N LEU A 131 -3.96 -1.46 -9.50
CA LEU A 131 -4.49 -0.35 -8.71
C LEU A 131 -3.53 0.84 -8.78
N GLN A 132 -4.03 2.00 -9.19
CA GLN A 132 -3.38 3.27 -8.96
C GLN A 132 -4.10 4.04 -7.88
N LEU A 133 -3.38 4.41 -6.82
CA LEU A 133 -3.93 5.12 -5.67
C LEU A 133 -3.07 6.35 -5.35
N ASN A 134 -3.72 7.51 -5.21
CA ASN A 134 -3.10 8.68 -4.60
C ASN A 134 -3.41 8.68 -3.10
N PHE A 135 -2.40 8.44 -2.27
CA PHE A 135 -2.56 8.30 -0.82
C PHE A 135 -2.88 9.61 -0.08
N ASP A 136 -2.73 10.76 -0.73
CA ASP A 136 -3.03 12.07 -0.12
C ASP A 136 -4.48 12.50 -0.34
N THR A 137 -5.04 12.16 -1.50
CA THR A 137 -6.37 12.60 -1.95
C THR A 137 -7.42 11.50 -1.93
N GLY A 138 -7.00 10.24 -1.86
CA GLY A 138 -7.86 9.06 -1.94
C GLY A 138 -8.44 8.80 -3.33
N LYS A 139 -8.04 9.55 -4.35
CA LYS A 139 -8.39 9.25 -5.75
C LYS A 139 -7.72 7.96 -6.17
N PHE A 140 -8.46 7.07 -6.80
CA PHE A 140 -7.93 5.82 -7.34
C PHE A 140 -8.56 5.46 -8.68
N ARG A 141 -7.87 4.58 -9.42
CA ARG A 141 -8.43 3.81 -10.53
C ARG A 141 -7.92 2.39 -10.43
N ARG A 142 -8.74 1.42 -10.82
CA ARG A 142 -8.38 0.02 -10.77
C ARG A 142 -8.88 -0.73 -11.98
N HIS A 143 -8.18 -1.80 -12.33
CA HIS A 143 -8.59 -2.77 -13.34
C HIS A 143 -8.38 -4.17 -12.78
N VAL A 144 -9.29 -5.08 -13.10
CA VAL A 144 -9.24 -6.47 -12.62
C VAL A 144 -9.04 -7.38 -13.83
N HIS A 145 -7.93 -8.10 -13.82
CA HIS A 145 -7.64 -9.16 -14.77
C HIS A 145 -8.05 -10.51 -14.18
N PRO A 146 -8.68 -11.41 -14.95
CA PRO A 146 -8.76 -12.81 -14.55
C PRO A 146 -7.34 -13.38 -14.45
N PHE A 147 -7.11 -14.28 -13.48
CA PHE A 147 -5.86 -15.01 -13.41
C PHE A 147 -5.80 -16.02 -14.56
N PRO A 148 -4.73 -16.07 -15.36
CA PRO A 148 -4.65 -16.91 -16.54
C PRO A 148 -4.50 -18.39 -16.19
N GLU A 149 -5.23 -19.24 -16.91
CA GLU A 149 -5.23 -20.70 -16.70
C GLU A 149 -3.88 -21.33 -17.07
N ASN A 150 -3.25 -20.85 -18.15
CA ASN A 150 -1.97 -21.33 -18.66
C ASN A 150 -0.87 -20.32 -18.38
N HIS A 151 -0.17 -20.48 -17.26
CA HIS A 151 1.00 -19.66 -16.91
C HIS A 151 2.24 -20.53 -16.69
N GLU A 152 3.39 -20.03 -17.08
CA GLU A 152 4.67 -20.65 -16.72
C GLU A 152 4.86 -20.56 -15.19
N ARG A 153 5.48 -21.58 -14.59
CA ARG A 153 5.61 -21.62 -13.12
C ARG A 153 6.38 -20.39 -12.63
N GLY A 154 5.71 -19.57 -11.82
CA GLY A 154 6.34 -18.49 -11.07
C GLY A 154 6.44 -17.15 -11.81
N THR A 155 6.10 -17.07 -13.09
CA THR A 155 6.13 -15.81 -13.84
C THR A 155 4.85 -15.59 -14.64
N LEU A 156 4.42 -14.34 -14.74
CA LEU A 156 3.30 -13.95 -15.58
C LEU A 156 3.54 -12.57 -16.19
N MET A 157 3.16 -12.41 -17.45
CA MET A 157 3.18 -11.12 -18.14
C MET A 157 1.76 -10.65 -18.41
N LEU A 158 1.46 -9.41 -18.04
CA LEU A 158 0.17 -8.77 -18.27
C LEU A 158 0.34 -7.48 -19.07
N LYS A 159 -0.60 -7.22 -19.99
CA LYS A 159 -0.69 -5.91 -20.63
C LYS A 159 -1.22 -4.89 -19.62
N LYS A 160 -0.41 -3.87 -19.34
CA LYS A 160 -0.77 -2.80 -18.41
C LYS A 160 -1.96 -2.01 -18.93
N GLN A 161 -2.90 -1.68 -18.04
CA GLN A 161 -4.09 -0.91 -18.38
C GLN A 161 -3.89 0.58 -18.16
N PHE A 162 -3.06 0.97 -17.19
CA PHE A 162 -2.88 2.37 -16.84
C PHE A 162 -1.46 2.85 -17.14
N ARG A 163 -1.36 3.96 -17.89
CA ARG A 163 -0.12 4.77 -17.91
C ARG A 163 0.18 5.29 -16.50
N SER A 164 1.44 5.45 -16.12
CA SER A 164 1.76 6.09 -14.84
C SER A 164 1.18 7.48 -14.78
N LYS A 165 0.79 7.88 -13.57
CA LYS A 165 0.20 9.18 -13.30
C LYS A 165 0.92 9.82 -12.13
N LYS A 166 1.35 11.07 -12.31
CA LYS A 166 2.04 11.83 -11.26
C LYS A 166 1.21 11.85 -9.98
N GLY A 167 1.86 11.55 -8.85
CA GLY A 167 1.24 11.51 -7.53
C GLY A 167 0.38 10.27 -7.26
N PHE A 168 0.35 9.29 -8.16
CA PHE A 168 -0.29 8.00 -7.90
C PHE A 168 0.79 6.94 -7.67
N THR A 169 0.55 6.09 -6.69
CA THR A 169 1.31 4.86 -6.48
C THR A 169 0.67 3.75 -7.29
N ASP A 170 1.48 3.08 -8.10
CA ASP A 170 1.09 1.86 -8.81
C ASP A 170 1.25 0.65 -7.87
N LEU A 171 0.15 -0.07 -7.64
CA LEU A 171 0.08 -1.29 -6.84
C LEU A 171 -0.45 -2.42 -7.70
N LEU A 172 0.01 -3.64 -7.44
CA LEU A 172 -0.52 -4.84 -8.03
C LEU A 172 -0.92 -5.81 -6.92
N LEU A 173 -2.17 -6.26 -6.93
CA LEU A 173 -2.70 -7.18 -5.95
C LEU A 173 -3.16 -8.46 -6.60
N ILE A 174 -3.13 -9.55 -5.85
CA ILE A 174 -3.72 -10.83 -6.21
C ILE A 174 -4.82 -11.16 -5.21
N SER A 175 -5.95 -11.62 -5.73
CA SER A 175 -7.13 -11.96 -4.94
C SER A 175 -7.70 -13.30 -5.37
N GLY A 176 -8.27 -14.03 -4.41
CA GLY A 176 -8.98 -15.29 -4.64
C GLY A 176 -9.67 -15.75 -3.35
N ASP A 177 -10.16 -16.99 -3.32
CA ASP A 177 -10.87 -17.54 -2.17
C ASP A 177 -10.08 -17.38 -0.85
N GLY A 178 -10.58 -16.47 -0.02
CA GLY A 178 -10.04 -16.07 1.26
C GLY A 178 -8.70 -15.34 1.19
N GLY A 179 -8.29 -14.79 0.05
CA GLY A 179 -6.94 -14.24 -0.15
C GLY A 179 -6.86 -12.87 -0.77
N LEU A 180 -5.97 -12.05 -0.21
CA LEU A 180 -5.57 -10.78 -0.78
C LEU A 180 -4.15 -10.45 -0.31
N GLN A 181 -3.26 -10.23 -1.27
CA GLN A 181 -1.89 -9.78 -1.07
C GLN A 181 -1.49 -8.87 -2.23
N GLY A 182 -0.52 -7.99 -2.03
CA GLY A 182 -0.08 -7.12 -3.10
C GLY A 182 1.31 -6.55 -2.88
N VAL A 183 1.83 -5.95 -3.94
CA VAL A 183 3.15 -5.33 -4.00
C VAL A 183 3.03 -3.94 -4.63
N ALA A 184 4.01 -3.07 -4.36
CA ALA A 184 4.18 -1.87 -5.15
C ALA A 184 4.84 -2.24 -6.49
N VAL A 185 4.34 -1.66 -7.58
CA VAL A 185 4.94 -1.86 -8.91
C VAL A 185 6.21 -1.04 -8.99
N THR A 186 7.31 -1.66 -9.39
CA THR A 186 8.58 -0.98 -9.64
C THR A 186 8.81 -0.84 -11.14
N ASP A 187 9.53 0.20 -11.55
CA ASP A 187 10.08 0.21 -12.90
C ASP A 187 11.30 -0.72 -12.94
N ASN A 188 11.59 -1.31 -14.10
CA ASN A 188 12.78 -2.12 -14.29
C ASN A 188 14.01 -1.22 -14.18
N HIS A 189 14.57 -1.11 -12.99
CA HIS A 189 15.95 -0.69 -12.87
C HIS A 189 16.80 -1.93 -13.09
N PRO A 190 17.69 -1.97 -14.10
CA PRO A 190 18.77 -2.93 -14.05
C PRO A 190 19.49 -2.66 -12.73
N GLU A 191 19.48 -3.64 -11.82
CA GLU A 191 20.42 -3.62 -10.71
C GLU A 191 21.80 -3.57 -11.37
N ASN A 192 22.47 -2.43 -11.26
CA ASN A 192 23.81 -2.25 -11.80
C ASN A 192 24.74 -3.20 -11.03
N GLY A 193 25.28 -4.19 -11.75
CA GLY A 193 26.59 -4.82 -11.51
C GLY A 193 26.67 -5.77 -10.33
#